data_AF-A0A7S2FWC8-F1
#
_entry.id   AF-A0A7S2FWC8-F1
#
_cell.length_a   1.000
_cell.length_b   1.000
_cell.length_c   1.000
_cell.angle_alpha   90.00
_cell.angle_beta   90.00
_cell.angle_gamma   90.00
#
_symmetry.space_group_name_H-M   'P 1'
#
loop_
_entity.id
_entity.type
_entity.pdbx_description
1 polymer ?
#
loop_
_entity_poly.entity_id
_entity_poly.type
_entity_poly.pdbx_seq_one_letter_code
_entity_poly.pdbx_strand_id
1 'polypeptide(L)'
;GRFEGIKRIYDPDYEFPEAYHTLYDFLGIPYSSNREQYVTRSGSTCGYQTTQGFANCQHVQECFQYFLGTGHDLFEFDKCVEDYVHANLHTMHAGMWDCQVSWQDFYVDNADWLDDELLSMLAFHQTDLIIDLYTDGYLTCPDSCDLHQTSSCSCKATNIDSVADIDEMSDEQALDMTSAFYKGMYEGGYGGKRFLVKSTEGDYIVMNMTKGNFDKLNKLMLKTGLFPGAYGDMVSGAAANDPLFWVMHQLFDKATHALRLSPHYNTEKFVWDQDDNGQWGEGWNSSTLFKYTDFEPYVGNHHISDSEGTLTNANLWSLLAPDGESIGYIYDQLTEWGRCHFDPMMTPS
;
A
#
# COMPACT_ATOMS: atom_id res chain seq x y z
N GLY A 1 -23.31 2.28 7.22
CA GLY A 1 -22.15 1.49 7.70
C GLY A 1 -21.66 2.07 9.02
N ARG A 2 -21.03 1.28 9.91
CA ARG A 2 -20.68 1.66 11.31
C ARG A 2 -19.74 2.87 11.50
N PHE A 3 -19.35 3.58 10.44
CA PHE A 3 -18.49 4.77 10.49
C PHE A 3 -19.11 6.00 9.79
N GLU A 4 -20.43 5.99 9.56
CA GLU A 4 -21.16 7.19 9.12
C GLU A 4 -20.91 8.33 10.11
N GLY A 5 -20.07 9.29 9.75
CA GLY A 5 -19.73 10.46 10.56
C GLY A 5 -18.26 10.60 10.96
N ILE A 6 -17.37 9.66 10.62
CA ILE A 6 -15.93 9.92 10.75
C ILE A 6 -15.53 10.90 9.66
N LYS A 7 -15.22 12.13 10.06
CA LYS A 7 -14.71 13.14 9.15
C LYS A 7 -13.29 12.76 8.74
N ARG A 8 -12.98 12.92 7.47
CA ARG A 8 -11.59 12.93 7.04
C ARG A 8 -10.93 14.22 7.54
N ILE A 9 -9.62 14.19 7.72
CA ILE A 9 -8.87 15.42 7.99
C ILE A 9 -8.91 16.26 6.71
N TYR A 10 -9.43 17.47 6.80
CA TYR A 10 -9.50 18.41 5.69
C TYR A 10 -8.89 19.73 6.17
N ASP A 11 -7.87 20.20 5.47
CA ASP A 11 -7.12 21.41 5.80
C ASP A 11 -7.19 22.44 4.65
N PRO A 12 -8.37 23.04 4.39
CA PRO A 12 -8.55 24.02 3.31
C PRO A 12 -7.79 25.32 3.55
N ASP A 13 -7.63 25.67 4.82
CA ASP A 13 -7.07 26.95 5.25
C ASP A 13 -5.55 26.88 5.41
N TYR A 14 -4.94 25.73 5.07
CA TYR A 14 -3.50 25.46 5.22
C TYR A 14 -3.03 25.76 6.65
N GLU A 15 -3.78 25.30 7.66
CA GLU A 15 -3.37 25.34 9.06
C GLU A 15 -2.05 24.58 9.28
N PHE A 16 -1.80 23.55 8.46
CA PHE A 16 -0.57 22.78 8.46
C PHE A 16 0.18 22.95 7.13
N PRO A 17 0.81 24.11 6.86
CA PRO A 17 1.36 24.46 5.54
C PRO A 17 2.55 23.59 5.10
N GLU A 18 3.17 22.87 6.02
CA GLU A 18 4.28 21.93 5.76
C GLU A 18 3.77 20.54 5.32
N ALA A 19 2.48 20.26 5.50
CA ALA A 19 1.89 18.99 5.12
C ALA A 19 1.65 18.93 3.60
N TYR A 20 1.47 17.71 3.11
CA TYR A 20 1.10 17.48 1.72
C TYR A 20 -0.41 17.66 1.53
N HIS A 21 -0.80 18.60 0.68
CA HIS A 21 -2.19 18.81 0.26
C HIS A 21 -2.37 18.33 -1.17
N THR A 22 -3.57 17.83 -1.46
CA THR A 22 -3.97 17.33 -2.77
C THR A 22 -5.25 18.00 -3.24
N LEU A 23 -5.76 17.59 -4.41
CA LEU A 23 -6.96 18.13 -5.04
C LEU A 23 -8.06 18.48 -4.04
N TYR A 24 -8.45 17.54 -3.19
CA TYR A 24 -9.50 17.80 -2.20
C TYR A 24 -9.06 17.47 -0.77
N ASP A 25 -7.89 16.89 -0.57
CA ASP A 25 -7.58 16.14 0.65
C ASP A 25 -6.24 16.51 1.28
N PHE A 26 -6.12 16.20 2.57
CA PHE A 26 -4.92 16.38 3.39
C PHE A 26 -4.21 15.03 3.54
N LEU A 27 -2.94 14.92 3.12
CA LEU A 27 -2.18 13.66 3.04
C LEU A 27 -2.79 12.63 2.08
N GLY A 28 -3.65 13.07 1.15
CA GLY A 28 -4.25 12.27 0.10
C GLY A 28 -3.30 11.91 -1.04
N ILE A 29 -3.84 11.35 -2.12
CA ILE A 29 -3.13 11.15 -3.39
C ILE A 29 -3.52 12.26 -4.40
N PRO A 30 -2.55 12.81 -5.18
CA PRO A 30 -2.76 14.01 -6.00
C PRO A 30 -3.74 13.81 -7.16
N TYR A 31 -4.07 12.56 -7.49
CA TYR A 31 -4.91 12.19 -8.61
C TYR A 31 -6.29 11.65 -8.21
N SER A 32 -6.64 11.63 -6.92
CA SER A 32 -7.98 11.25 -6.48
C SER A 32 -8.95 12.42 -6.61
N SER A 33 -10.09 12.17 -7.24
CA SER A 33 -11.21 13.13 -7.33
C SER A 33 -12.18 13.05 -6.14
N ASN A 34 -11.82 12.33 -5.07
CA ASN A 34 -12.70 12.14 -3.92
C ASN A 34 -12.90 13.43 -3.11
N ARG A 35 -14.10 13.99 -3.21
CA ARG A 35 -14.54 15.22 -2.53
C ARG A 35 -15.31 14.99 -1.23
N GLU A 36 -15.47 13.75 -0.79
CA GLU A 36 -16.29 13.43 0.38
C GLU A 36 -15.62 13.94 1.66
N GLN A 37 -16.38 14.59 2.54
CA GLN A 37 -15.88 15.11 3.82
C GLN A 37 -15.70 14.01 4.89
N TYR A 38 -16.10 12.79 4.58
CA TYR A 38 -16.09 11.66 5.49
C TYR A 38 -15.18 10.58 4.93
N VAL A 39 -14.68 9.72 5.82
CA VAL A 39 -13.91 8.55 5.42
C VAL A 39 -14.77 7.67 4.52
N THR A 40 -14.21 7.30 3.38
CA THR A 40 -14.88 6.52 2.33
C THR A 40 -14.06 5.33 1.92
N ARG A 41 -14.78 4.28 1.49
CA ARG A 41 -14.20 3.04 1.01
C ARG A 41 -15.15 2.33 0.07
N SER A 42 -14.57 1.52 -0.80
CA SER A 42 -15.30 0.59 -1.63
C SER A 42 -14.62 -0.77 -1.63
N GLY A 43 -15.41 -1.84 -1.67
CA GLY A 43 -14.91 -3.20 -1.92
C GLY A 43 -14.73 -3.50 -3.42
N SER A 44 -14.83 -2.48 -4.27
CA SER A 44 -14.76 -2.61 -5.72
C SER A 44 -13.87 -1.55 -6.34
N THR A 45 -13.29 -1.88 -7.50
CA THR A 45 -12.56 -0.95 -8.37
C THR A 45 -13.35 -0.76 -9.65
N CYS A 46 -13.83 0.46 -9.91
CA CYS A 46 -14.61 0.81 -11.10
C CYS A 46 -15.78 -0.15 -11.38
N GLY A 47 -16.52 -0.51 -10.32
CA GLY A 47 -17.66 -1.42 -10.38
C GLY A 47 -17.32 -2.91 -10.32
N TYR A 48 -16.05 -3.30 -10.52
CA TYR A 48 -15.60 -4.68 -10.41
C TYR A 48 -15.33 -5.06 -8.95
N GLN A 49 -15.99 -6.12 -8.46
CA GLN A 49 -15.74 -6.66 -7.12
C GLN A 49 -14.45 -7.45 -7.13
N THR A 50 -13.46 -6.98 -6.37
CA THR A 50 -12.18 -7.67 -6.30
C THR A 50 -12.31 -8.96 -5.49
N THR A 51 -11.59 -10.01 -5.90
CA THR A 51 -11.70 -11.36 -5.32
C THR A 51 -10.45 -11.80 -4.57
N GLN A 52 -9.41 -10.97 -4.58
CA GLN A 52 -8.19 -11.22 -3.84
C GLN A 52 -8.44 -11.29 -2.34
N GLY A 53 -7.84 -12.31 -1.74
CA GLY A 53 -7.86 -12.47 -0.30
C GLY A 53 -6.69 -11.77 0.38
N PHE A 54 -6.76 -11.74 1.72
CA PHE A 54 -5.61 -11.46 2.57
C PHE A 54 -4.45 -12.43 2.27
N ALA A 55 -3.24 -12.01 2.61
CA ALA A 55 -2.06 -12.87 2.53
C ALA A 55 -2.32 -14.23 3.20
N ASN A 56 -1.89 -15.29 2.53
CA ASN A 56 -2.05 -16.64 3.04
C ASN A 56 -0.91 -16.98 4.02
N CYS A 57 -0.96 -18.17 4.59
CA CYS A 57 0.05 -18.59 5.56
C CYS A 57 1.47 -18.61 5.01
N GLN A 58 1.60 -19.01 3.76
CA GLN A 58 2.89 -19.17 3.12
C GLN A 58 3.61 -17.82 3.06
N HIS A 59 2.91 -16.72 2.73
CA HIS A 59 3.51 -15.39 2.72
C HIS A 59 4.04 -14.97 4.10
N VAL A 60 3.25 -15.18 5.16
CA VAL A 60 3.68 -14.85 6.53
C VAL A 60 4.91 -15.70 6.90
N GLN A 61 4.86 -17.01 6.66
CA GLN A 61 5.98 -17.91 6.94
C GLN A 61 7.24 -17.54 6.15
N GLU A 62 7.09 -17.20 4.88
CA GLU A 62 8.19 -16.79 4.00
C GLU A 62 8.88 -15.54 4.54
N CYS A 63 8.16 -14.56 5.09
CA CYS A 63 8.81 -13.39 5.70
C CYS A 63 9.59 -13.74 6.98
N PHE A 64 9.08 -14.63 7.82
CA PHE A 64 9.87 -15.13 8.97
C PHE A 64 11.12 -15.90 8.53
N GLN A 65 11.03 -16.69 7.45
CA GLN A 65 12.20 -17.38 6.89
C GLN A 65 13.18 -16.42 6.22
N TYR A 66 12.66 -15.39 5.55
CA TYR A 66 13.46 -14.34 4.93
C TYR A 66 14.29 -13.59 5.98
N PHE A 67 13.68 -13.24 7.11
CA PHE A 67 14.38 -12.66 8.26
C PHE A 67 15.57 -13.51 8.75
N LEU A 68 15.41 -14.84 8.83
CA LEU A 68 16.55 -15.72 9.16
C LEU A 68 17.61 -15.73 8.05
N GLY A 69 17.16 -15.77 6.79
CA GLY A 69 18.03 -15.81 5.62
C GLY A 69 18.87 -14.55 5.43
N THR A 70 18.38 -13.40 5.89
CA THR A 70 19.08 -12.10 5.84
C THR A 70 19.94 -11.84 7.08
N GLY A 71 20.07 -12.81 8.00
CA GLY A 71 20.87 -12.64 9.20
C GLY A 71 20.21 -11.76 10.26
N HIS A 72 18.89 -11.90 10.42
CA HIS A 72 18.08 -11.20 11.42
C HIS A 72 17.94 -9.68 11.16
N ASP A 73 17.86 -9.29 9.88
CA ASP A 73 17.66 -7.90 9.48
C ASP A 73 16.17 -7.50 9.52
N LEU A 74 15.85 -6.55 10.40
CA LEU A 74 14.51 -6.01 10.57
C LEU A 74 14.02 -5.22 9.36
N PHE A 75 14.91 -4.54 8.63
CA PHE A 75 14.52 -3.78 7.44
C PHE A 75 14.04 -4.73 6.34
N GLU A 76 14.79 -5.81 6.11
CA GLU A 76 14.41 -6.83 5.13
C GLU A 76 13.15 -7.61 5.54
N PHE A 77 12.95 -7.83 6.84
CA PHE A 77 11.69 -8.40 7.34
C PHE A 77 10.50 -7.46 7.10
N ASP A 78 10.63 -6.20 7.47
CA ASP A 78 9.60 -5.17 7.27
C ASP A 78 9.24 -5.05 5.78
N LYS A 79 10.25 -4.97 4.91
CA LYS A 79 10.05 -4.96 3.46
C LYS A 79 9.31 -6.20 2.95
N CYS A 80 9.63 -7.40 3.45
CA CYS A 80 8.87 -8.59 3.07
C CYS A 80 7.41 -8.51 3.52
N VAL A 81 7.17 -8.07 4.76
CA VAL A 81 5.82 -7.89 5.29
C VAL A 81 5.06 -6.84 4.47
N GLU A 82 5.71 -5.73 4.13
CA GLU A 82 5.18 -4.70 3.26
C GLU A 82 4.74 -5.30 1.92
N ASP A 83 5.67 -5.95 1.21
CA ASP A 83 5.46 -6.44 -0.15
C ASP A 83 4.45 -7.60 -0.22
N TYR A 84 4.43 -8.51 0.77
CA TYR A 84 3.70 -9.78 0.70
C TYR A 84 2.49 -9.90 1.63
N VAL A 85 2.36 -9.02 2.62
CA VAL A 85 1.31 -9.09 3.64
C VAL A 85 0.49 -7.81 3.73
N HIS A 86 1.12 -6.64 3.55
CA HIS A 86 0.52 -5.34 3.83
C HIS A 86 0.05 -4.58 2.59
N ALA A 87 0.90 -4.42 1.57
CA ALA A 87 0.71 -3.43 0.51
C ALA A 87 -0.65 -3.56 -0.20
N ASN A 88 -1.10 -4.79 -0.45
CA ASN A 88 -2.37 -5.04 -1.12
C ASN A 88 -3.60 -4.64 -0.27
N LEU A 89 -3.47 -4.50 1.07
CA LEU A 89 -4.57 -4.14 1.97
C LEU A 89 -5.06 -2.71 1.76
N HIS A 90 -4.13 -1.78 1.45
CA HIS A 90 -4.44 -0.38 1.20
C HIS A 90 -5.46 -0.24 0.05
N THR A 91 -5.07 -0.65 -1.16
CA THR A 91 -5.96 -0.53 -2.33
C THR A 91 -7.18 -1.44 -2.22
N MET A 92 -7.04 -2.62 -1.59
CA MET A 92 -8.18 -3.54 -1.37
C MET A 92 -9.28 -2.93 -0.50
N HIS A 93 -8.92 -2.14 0.51
CA HIS A 93 -9.90 -1.50 1.37
C HIS A 93 -10.29 -0.09 0.90
N ALA A 94 -9.46 0.57 0.09
CA ALA A 94 -9.82 1.86 -0.50
C ALA A 94 -10.88 1.71 -1.59
N GLY A 95 -10.62 0.81 -2.56
CA GLY A 95 -11.36 0.71 -3.81
C GLY A 95 -11.29 1.99 -4.65
N MET A 96 -12.01 1.97 -5.77
CA MET A 96 -12.14 3.13 -6.67
C MET A 96 -13.54 3.17 -7.28
N TRP A 97 -14.13 4.36 -7.37
CA TRP A 97 -15.47 4.59 -7.94
C TRP A 97 -15.49 5.84 -8.83
N ASP A 98 -16.65 6.17 -9.39
CA ASP A 98 -16.84 7.29 -10.34
C ASP A 98 -15.88 7.25 -11.55
N CYS A 99 -15.48 6.04 -11.95
CA CYS A 99 -14.63 5.83 -13.12
C CYS A 99 -15.38 6.08 -14.44
N GLN A 100 -14.65 6.51 -15.46
CA GLN A 100 -15.19 6.68 -16.82
C GLN A 100 -15.46 5.36 -17.54
N VAL A 101 -14.91 4.25 -17.03
CA VAL A 101 -15.08 2.90 -17.57
C VAL A 101 -15.48 1.92 -16.46
N SER A 102 -16.34 0.97 -16.81
CA SER A 102 -16.76 -0.12 -15.92
C SER A 102 -15.86 -1.33 -16.13
N TRP A 103 -15.09 -1.69 -15.11
CA TRP A 103 -14.26 -2.90 -15.14
C TRP A 103 -15.13 -4.16 -15.12
N GLN A 104 -16.29 -4.09 -14.49
CA GLN A 104 -17.26 -5.18 -14.45
C GLN A 104 -17.81 -5.49 -15.85
N ASP A 105 -18.12 -4.47 -16.64
CA ASP A 105 -18.61 -4.67 -18.01
C ASP A 105 -17.49 -5.21 -18.90
N PHE A 106 -16.27 -4.66 -18.77
CA PHE A 106 -15.10 -5.19 -19.49
C PHE A 106 -14.86 -6.67 -19.16
N TYR A 107 -14.96 -7.06 -17.89
CA TYR A 107 -14.83 -8.45 -17.47
C TYR A 107 -15.90 -9.34 -18.13
N VAL A 108 -17.16 -8.94 -18.08
CA VAL A 108 -18.27 -9.72 -18.67
C VAL A 108 -18.09 -9.89 -20.18
N ASP A 109 -17.68 -8.83 -20.88
CA ASP A 109 -17.48 -8.84 -22.33
C ASP A 109 -16.26 -9.66 -22.78
N ASN A 110 -15.35 -9.97 -21.86
CA ASN A 110 -14.08 -10.64 -22.13
C ASN A 110 -13.84 -11.89 -21.25
N ALA A 111 -14.91 -12.42 -20.65
CA ALA A 111 -14.84 -13.54 -19.70
C ALA A 111 -14.35 -14.87 -20.31
N ASP A 112 -14.25 -14.95 -21.65
CA ASP A 112 -13.70 -16.10 -22.35
C ASP A 112 -12.17 -16.22 -22.24
N TRP A 113 -11.48 -15.11 -21.95
CA TRP A 113 -10.01 -15.09 -21.83
C TRP A 113 -9.48 -14.32 -20.62
N LEU A 114 -10.27 -13.44 -20.00
CA LEU A 114 -9.84 -12.66 -18.86
C LEU A 114 -10.11 -13.40 -17.56
N ASP A 115 -9.04 -13.72 -16.86
CA ASP A 115 -9.09 -14.36 -15.55
C ASP A 115 -9.51 -13.36 -14.45
N ASP A 116 -10.35 -13.82 -13.52
CA ASP A 116 -10.89 -13.03 -12.42
C ASP A 116 -9.80 -12.62 -11.40
N GLU A 117 -8.86 -13.52 -11.10
CA GLU A 117 -7.75 -13.22 -10.19
C GLU A 117 -6.78 -12.22 -10.83
N LEU A 118 -6.51 -12.35 -12.14
CA LEU A 118 -5.71 -11.39 -12.90
C LEU A 118 -6.32 -9.99 -12.84
N LEU A 119 -7.62 -9.85 -13.16
CA LEU A 119 -8.27 -8.54 -13.14
C LEU A 119 -8.34 -7.97 -11.73
N SER A 120 -8.58 -8.81 -10.72
CA SER A 120 -8.51 -8.40 -9.32
C SER A 120 -7.12 -7.90 -8.94
N MET A 121 -6.07 -8.57 -9.39
CA MET A 121 -4.69 -8.18 -9.11
C MET A 121 -4.37 -6.82 -9.77
N LEU A 122 -4.74 -6.62 -11.04
CA LEU A 122 -4.57 -5.34 -11.74
C LEU A 122 -5.37 -4.20 -11.09
N ALA A 123 -6.55 -4.49 -10.53
CA ALA A 123 -7.37 -3.51 -9.85
C ALA A 123 -6.69 -2.88 -8.63
N PHE A 124 -5.84 -3.63 -7.90
CA PHE A 124 -5.10 -3.09 -6.76
C PHE A 124 -3.84 -2.33 -7.17
N HIS A 125 -3.21 -2.75 -8.26
CA HIS A 125 -2.02 -2.10 -8.79
C HIS A 125 -2.36 -0.90 -9.68
N GLN A 126 -3.64 -0.63 -9.95
CA GLN A 126 -4.06 0.50 -10.78
C GLN A 126 -3.52 1.86 -10.27
N THR A 127 -3.30 2.00 -8.97
CA THR A 127 -2.66 3.19 -8.36
C THR A 127 -1.23 3.37 -8.81
N ASP A 128 -0.48 2.27 -8.95
CA ASP A 128 0.93 2.28 -9.37
C ASP A 128 1.03 2.78 -10.82
N LEU A 129 0.14 2.32 -11.69
CA LEU A 129 0.05 2.85 -13.06
C LEU A 129 -0.24 4.35 -13.07
N ILE A 130 -1.14 4.84 -12.21
CA ILE A 130 -1.46 6.27 -12.19
C ILE A 130 -0.26 7.09 -11.68
N ILE A 131 0.50 6.57 -10.71
CA ILE A 131 1.74 7.20 -10.24
C ILE A 131 2.75 7.29 -11.38
N ASP A 132 2.94 6.22 -12.15
CA ASP A 132 3.84 6.21 -13.32
C ASP A 132 3.38 7.25 -14.36
N LEU A 133 2.10 7.25 -14.74
CA LEU A 133 1.53 8.20 -15.71
C LEU A 133 1.64 9.66 -15.24
N TYR A 134 1.45 9.92 -13.95
CA TYR A 134 1.62 11.24 -13.36
C TYR A 134 3.08 11.68 -13.37
N THR A 135 3.99 10.80 -12.95
CA THR A 135 5.44 11.08 -12.87
C THR A 135 6.06 11.31 -14.25
N ASP A 136 5.59 10.56 -15.25
CA ASP A 136 6.04 10.68 -16.65
C ASP A 136 5.39 11.84 -17.41
N GLY A 137 4.47 12.58 -16.77
CA GLY A 137 3.82 13.76 -17.36
C GLY A 137 2.68 13.46 -18.33
N TYR A 138 2.20 12.21 -18.37
CA TYR A 138 1.00 11.83 -19.12
C TYR A 138 -0.29 12.27 -18.41
N LEU A 139 -0.24 12.46 -17.09
CA LEU A 139 -1.36 12.93 -16.28
C LEU A 139 -0.93 14.17 -15.48
N THR A 140 -1.69 15.27 -15.59
CA THR A 140 -1.48 16.49 -14.80
C THR A 140 -2.71 16.78 -13.96
N CYS A 141 -2.52 16.99 -12.66
CA CYS A 141 -3.59 17.29 -11.71
C CYS A 141 -3.38 18.69 -11.12
N PRO A 142 -4.46 19.45 -10.84
CA PRO A 142 -4.35 20.66 -10.02
C PRO A 142 -3.73 20.37 -8.64
N ASP A 143 -3.03 21.35 -8.06
CA ASP A 143 -2.42 21.19 -6.74
C ASP A 143 -3.45 21.20 -5.60
N SER A 144 -4.54 21.94 -5.77
CA SER A 144 -5.63 22.05 -4.79
C SER A 144 -6.93 22.49 -5.43
N CYS A 145 -8.04 22.18 -4.77
CA CYS A 145 -9.38 22.52 -5.19
C CYS A 145 -10.32 22.78 -4.01
N ASP A 146 -11.32 23.62 -4.25
CA ASP A 146 -12.41 23.86 -3.31
C ASP A 146 -13.40 22.68 -3.36
N LEU A 147 -13.85 22.18 -2.20
CA LEU A 147 -14.85 21.11 -2.11
C LEU A 147 -16.17 21.43 -2.85
N HIS A 148 -16.48 22.71 -3.04
CA HIS A 148 -17.66 23.18 -3.75
C HIS A 148 -17.43 23.40 -5.25
N GLN A 149 -16.21 23.26 -5.76
CA GLN A 149 -15.86 23.42 -7.16
C GLN A 149 -16.10 22.13 -7.93
N THR A 150 -17.13 22.10 -8.79
CA THR A 150 -17.58 20.84 -9.43
C THR A 150 -17.12 20.64 -10.88
N SER A 151 -16.59 21.66 -11.56
CA SER A 151 -16.38 21.61 -13.03
C SER A 151 -14.95 21.84 -13.53
N SER A 152 -14.03 22.28 -12.68
CA SER A 152 -12.65 22.61 -13.10
C SER A 152 -11.56 21.94 -12.28
N CYS A 153 -11.91 21.05 -11.36
CA CYS A 153 -10.96 20.30 -10.55
C CYS A 153 -11.01 18.80 -10.87
N SER A 154 -10.22 18.42 -11.87
CA SER A 154 -9.91 17.04 -12.21
C SER A 154 -8.54 16.98 -12.86
N CYS A 155 -7.91 15.82 -12.80
CA CYS A 155 -6.72 15.56 -13.60
C CYS A 155 -7.05 15.63 -15.10
N LYS A 156 -6.03 15.93 -15.90
CA LYS A 156 -6.10 16.00 -17.35
C LYS A 156 -4.98 15.16 -17.95
N ALA A 157 -5.34 14.32 -18.90
CA ALA A 157 -4.37 13.58 -19.68
C ALA A 157 -3.71 14.48 -20.74
N THR A 158 -2.42 14.27 -20.97
CA THR A 158 -1.65 15.05 -21.95
C THR A 158 -1.97 14.55 -23.37
N ASN A 159 -2.50 15.44 -24.22
CA ASN A 159 -2.89 15.16 -25.61
C ASN A 159 -3.99 14.07 -25.78
N ILE A 160 -4.77 13.80 -24.74
CA ILE A 160 -5.86 12.81 -24.73
C ILE A 160 -7.04 13.49 -24.04
N ASP A 161 -8.12 13.76 -24.77
CA ASP A 161 -9.25 14.55 -24.26
C ASP A 161 -10.35 13.66 -23.64
N SER A 162 -10.40 12.39 -24.04
CA SER A 162 -11.43 11.45 -23.63
C SER A 162 -10.95 9.99 -23.60
N VAL A 163 -11.71 9.13 -22.92
CA VAL A 163 -11.47 7.67 -22.95
C VAL A 163 -11.60 7.06 -24.34
N ALA A 164 -12.33 7.71 -25.26
CA ALA A 164 -12.50 7.24 -26.63
C ALA A 164 -11.21 7.44 -27.46
N ASP A 165 -10.39 8.44 -27.13
CA ASP A 165 -9.11 8.66 -27.82
C ASP A 165 -8.13 7.51 -27.55
N ILE A 166 -8.28 6.82 -26.41
CA ILE A 166 -7.49 5.63 -26.05
C ILE A 166 -7.90 4.41 -26.88
N ASP A 167 -9.17 4.34 -27.33
CA ASP A 167 -9.60 3.26 -28.23
C ASP A 167 -8.90 3.37 -29.60
N GLU A 168 -8.70 4.59 -30.08
CA GLU A 168 -8.04 4.91 -31.35
C GLU A 168 -6.49 4.91 -31.25
N MET A 169 -5.93 4.85 -30.04
CA MET A 169 -4.49 4.76 -29.80
C MET A 169 -3.92 3.46 -30.40
N SER A 170 -2.69 3.51 -30.92
CA SER A 170 -2.03 2.30 -31.38
C SER A 170 -1.65 1.39 -30.20
N ASP A 171 -1.63 0.08 -30.43
CA ASP A 171 -1.30 -0.88 -29.38
C ASP A 171 0.14 -0.70 -28.87
N GLU A 172 1.06 -0.25 -29.74
CA GLU A 172 2.46 0.07 -29.39
C GLU A 172 2.54 1.27 -28.45
N GLN A 173 1.76 2.33 -28.71
CA GLN A 173 1.68 3.49 -27.82
C GLN A 173 1.08 3.10 -26.46
N ALA A 174 0.02 2.30 -26.47
CA ALA A 174 -0.61 1.85 -25.23
C ALA A 174 0.34 0.98 -24.38
N LEU A 175 1.13 0.11 -25.04
CA LEU A 175 2.15 -0.70 -24.37
C LEU A 175 3.29 0.17 -23.82
N ASP A 176 3.79 1.13 -24.58
CA ASP A 176 4.87 2.04 -24.14
C ASP A 176 4.51 2.74 -22.82
N MET A 177 3.30 3.31 -22.76
CA MET A 177 2.76 4.00 -21.58
C MET A 177 2.46 3.09 -20.38
N THR A 178 2.37 1.77 -20.56
CA THR A 178 2.09 0.80 -19.49
C THR A 178 3.29 -0.09 -19.15
N SER A 179 4.39 0.04 -19.88
CA SER A 179 5.55 -0.85 -19.78
C SER A 179 6.27 -0.76 -18.42
N ALA A 180 6.45 0.46 -17.91
CA ALA A 180 7.06 0.72 -16.61
C ALA A 180 6.23 0.08 -15.48
N PHE A 181 4.92 0.22 -15.55
CA PHE A 181 3.96 -0.38 -14.63
C PHE A 181 4.11 -1.91 -14.57
N TYR A 182 4.04 -2.61 -15.70
CA TYR A 182 4.19 -4.08 -15.69
C TYR A 182 5.57 -4.53 -15.21
N LYS A 183 6.62 -3.77 -15.51
CA LYS A 183 7.96 -4.03 -14.98
C LYS A 183 7.97 -3.91 -13.46
N GLY A 184 7.45 -2.81 -12.90
CA GLY A 184 7.37 -2.58 -11.45
C GLY A 184 6.59 -3.69 -10.74
N MET A 185 5.43 -4.06 -11.29
CA MET A 185 4.64 -5.17 -10.79
C MET A 185 5.40 -6.51 -10.80
N TYR A 186 6.10 -6.82 -11.89
CA TYR A 186 6.86 -8.07 -11.97
C TYR A 186 8.06 -8.09 -11.00
N GLU A 187 8.74 -6.95 -10.83
CA GLU A 187 9.98 -6.87 -10.07
C GLU A 187 9.73 -6.80 -8.55
N GLY A 188 8.68 -6.11 -8.11
CA GLY A 188 8.37 -5.92 -6.69
C GLY A 188 6.89 -5.93 -6.31
N GLY A 189 5.95 -5.94 -7.26
CA GLY A 189 4.53 -5.91 -6.95
C GLY A 189 4.00 -7.22 -6.36
N TYR A 190 3.12 -7.11 -5.36
CA TYR A 190 2.40 -8.23 -4.76
C TYR A 190 1.72 -9.11 -5.83
N GLY A 191 2.10 -10.39 -5.89
CA GLY A 191 1.51 -11.34 -6.83
C GLY A 191 1.85 -11.10 -8.32
N GLY A 192 2.68 -10.11 -8.66
CA GLY A 192 3.00 -9.79 -10.06
C GLY A 192 3.60 -10.97 -10.83
N LYS A 193 4.57 -11.68 -10.24
CA LYS A 193 5.21 -12.87 -10.85
C LYS A 193 4.27 -14.07 -11.05
N ARG A 194 3.10 -14.08 -10.41
CA ARG A 194 2.07 -15.11 -10.64
C ARG A 194 1.43 -14.96 -12.02
N PHE A 195 1.30 -13.73 -12.49
CA PHE A 195 0.56 -13.41 -13.71
C PHE A 195 1.44 -12.84 -14.82
N LEU A 196 2.63 -12.35 -14.51
CA LEU A 196 3.53 -11.69 -15.45
C LEU A 196 4.76 -12.54 -15.75
N VAL A 197 5.23 -12.47 -16.99
CA VAL A 197 6.47 -13.07 -17.45
C VAL A 197 7.27 -12.07 -18.27
N LYS A 198 8.60 -12.22 -18.27
CA LYS A 198 9.47 -11.49 -19.19
C LYS A 198 9.50 -12.21 -20.54
N SER A 199 9.11 -11.52 -21.60
CA SER A 199 9.14 -12.01 -22.99
C SER A 199 10.58 -12.18 -23.48
N THR A 200 10.73 -12.83 -24.63
CA THR A 200 12.03 -12.95 -25.31
C THR A 200 12.55 -11.63 -25.85
N GLU A 201 11.66 -10.66 -26.17
CA GLU A 201 12.05 -9.30 -26.54
C GLU A 201 12.44 -8.43 -25.32
N GLY A 202 12.16 -8.92 -24.10
CA GLY A 202 12.48 -8.23 -22.85
C GLY A 202 11.32 -7.46 -22.23
N ASP A 203 10.15 -7.47 -22.87
CA ASP A 203 8.91 -6.86 -22.37
C ASP A 203 8.33 -7.67 -21.21
N TYR A 204 7.54 -7.03 -20.36
CA TYR A 204 6.81 -7.69 -19.27
C TYR A 204 5.35 -7.84 -19.70
N ILE A 205 4.90 -9.09 -19.87
CA ILE A 205 3.59 -9.41 -20.45
C ILE A 205 2.81 -10.36 -19.53
N VAL A 206 1.49 -10.39 -19.72
CA VAL A 206 0.63 -11.33 -19.00
C VAL A 206 0.82 -12.75 -19.55
N MET A 207 1.07 -13.68 -18.63
CA MET A 207 1.26 -15.10 -18.92
C MET A 207 0.02 -15.70 -19.59
N ASN A 208 0.24 -16.55 -20.59
CA ASN A 208 -0.82 -17.27 -21.32
C ASN A 208 -1.86 -16.37 -22.00
N MET A 209 -1.57 -15.08 -22.20
CA MET A 209 -2.45 -14.15 -22.90
C MET A 209 -2.00 -13.95 -24.34
N THR A 210 -2.95 -13.88 -25.28
CA THR A 210 -2.63 -13.51 -26.67
C THR A 210 -2.31 -12.02 -26.76
N LYS A 211 -1.46 -11.63 -27.72
CA LYS A 211 -1.10 -10.21 -27.93
C LYS A 211 -2.34 -9.32 -28.03
N GLY A 212 -3.31 -9.67 -28.88
CA GLY A 212 -4.52 -8.86 -29.06
C GLY A 212 -5.39 -8.71 -27.81
N ASN A 213 -5.38 -9.69 -26.90
CA ASN A 213 -6.07 -9.56 -25.62
C ASN A 213 -5.29 -8.69 -24.63
N PHE A 214 -3.96 -8.80 -24.64
CA PHE A 214 -3.08 -7.94 -23.84
C PHE A 214 -3.17 -6.47 -24.29
N ASP A 215 -3.25 -6.22 -25.59
CA ASP A 215 -3.44 -4.87 -26.14
C ASP A 215 -4.77 -4.24 -25.65
N LYS A 216 -5.86 -5.00 -25.61
CA LYS A 216 -7.15 -4.55 -25.03
C LYS A 216 -7.04 -4.25 -23.54
N LEU A 217 -6.32 -5.09 -22.80
CA LEU A 217 -6.09 -4.91 -21.37
C LEU A 217 -5.31 -3.62 -21.10
N ASN A 218 -4.25 -3.35 -21.86
CA ASN A 218 -3.49 -2.10 -21.77
C ASN A 218 -4.39 -0.87 -21.98
N LYS A 219 -5.30 -0.92 -22.96
CA LYS A 219 -6.27 0.15 -23.18
C LYS A 219 -7.23 0.32 -22.00
N LEU A 220 -7.72 -0.76 -21.36
CA LEU A 220 -8.52 -0.64 -20.12
C LEU A 220 -7.72 0.06 -19.01
N MET A 221 -6.49 -0.40 -18.79
CA MET A 221 -5.61 0.11 -17.74
C MET A 221 -5.33 1.62 -17.96
N LEU A 222 -5.05 2.03 -19.20
CA LEU A 222 -4.85 3.44 -19.56
C LEU A 222 -6.12 4.29 -19.45
N LYS A 223 -7.30 3.78 -19.85
CA LYS A 223 -8.56 4.51 -19.68
C LYS A 223 -8.81 4.86 -18.24
N THR A 224 -8.48 3.95 -17.33
CA THR A 224 -8.62 4.16 -15.90
C THR A 224 -7.48 5.00 -15.33
N GLY A 225 -6.26 4.85 -15.86
CA GLY A 225 -5.08 5.54 -15.39
C GLY A 225 -5.04 7.03 -15.75
N LEU A 226 -5.44 7.35 -16.99
CA LEU A 226 -5.46 8.73 -17.51
C LEU A 226 -6.73 9.49 -17.13
N PHE A 227 -7.79 8.76 -16.74
CA PHE A 227 -9.04 9.32 -16.25
C PHE A 227 -9.41 8.68 -14.90
N PRO A 228 -8.60 8.93 -13.85
CA PRO A 228 -8.76 8.28 -12.56
C PRO A 228 -10.09 8.66 -11.91
N GLY A 229 -10.67 7.71 -11.20
CA GLY A 229 -11.88 7.90 -10.42
C GLY A 229 -11.61 8.57 -9.07
N ALA A 230 -12.54 8.35 -8.13
CA ALA A 230 -12.38 8.69 -6.73
C ALA A 230 -11.88 7.46 -5.95
N TYR A 231 -10.92 7.67 -5.05
CA TYR A 231 -10.36 6.63 -4.19
C TYR A 231 -10.78 6.78 -2.74
N GLY A 232 -10.87 5.65 -2.03
CA GLY A 232 -11.00 5.64 -0.57
C GLY A 232 -9.70 6.05 0.13
N ASP A 233 -9.81 6.52 1.37
CA ASP A 233 -8.69 7.10 2.12
C ASP A 233 -7.57 6.08 2.43
N MET A 234 -7.92 4.79 2.46
CA MET A 234 -6.97 3.70 2.70
C MET A 234 -5.84 3.61 1.66
N VAL A 235 -5.91 4.30 0.52
CA VAL A 235 -4.86 4.25 -0.52
C VAL A 235 -3.72 5.23 -0.29
N SER A 236 -3.89 6.20 0.61
CA SER A 236 -2.99 7.35 0.74
C SER A 236 -2.36 7.44 2.13
N GLY A 237 -1.56 8.49 2.36
CA GLY A 237 -1.07 8.83 3.71
C GLY A 237 -2.19 9.15 4.71
N ALA A 238 -3.41 9.40 4.22
CA ALA A 238 -4.60 9.58 5.04
C ALA A 238 -5.23 8.26 5.53
N ALA A 239 -4.65 7.09 5.20
CA ALA A 239 -5.20 5.78 5.56
C ALA A 239 -5.48 5.62 7.07
N ALA A 240 -4.67 6.25 7.93
CA ALA A 240 -4.86 6.24 9.38
C ALA A 240 -6.19 6.88 9.85
N ASN A 241 -6.89 7.61 8.98
CA ASN A 241 -8.25 8.12 9.24
C ASN A 241 -9.31 7.00 9.21
N ASP A 242 -9.10 5.90 8.46
CA ASP A 242 -9.99 4.73 8.52
C ASP A 242 -9.62 3.87 9.75
N PRO A 243 -10.56 3.61 10.68
CA PRO A 243 -10.31 2.74 11.83
C PRO A 243 -9.79 1.34 11.48
N LEU A 244 -10.04 0.84 10.26
CA LEU A 244 -9.48 -0.43 9.80
C LEU A 244 -7.95 -0.42 9.76
N PHE A 245 -7.32 0.72 9.45
CA PHE A 245 -5.87 0.86 9.46
C PHE A 245 -5.29 0.36 10.78
N TRP A 246 -5.77 0.89 11.90
CA TRP A 246 -5.28 0.53 13.23
C TRP A 246 -5.50 -0.93 13.59
N VAL A 247 -6.62 -1.53 13.14
CA VAL A 247 -6.93 -2.94 13.39
C VAL A 247 -6.03 -3.86 12.58
N MET A 248 -5.76 -3.52 11.31
CA MET A 248 -4.90 -4.33 10.45
C MET A 248 -3.43 -4.26 10.88
N HIS A 249 -2.97 -3.08 11.30
CA HIS A 249 -1.59 -2.90 11.76
C HIS A 249 -1.24 -3.68 13.05
N GLN A 250 -2.24 -4.15 13.82
CA GLN A 250 -1.99 -5.07 14.93
C GLN A 250 -1.36 -6.39 14.47
N LEU A 251 -1.56 -6.79 13.20
CA LEU A 251 -0.92 -7.97 12.64
C LEU A 251 0.61 -7.83 12.61
N PHE A 252 1.10 -6.64 12.27
CA PHE A 252 2.54 -6.36 12.15
C PHE A 252 3.20 -6.23 13.52
N ASP A 253 2.50 -5.59 14.46
CA ASP A 253 2.91 -5.55 15.87
C ASP A 253 2.98 -6.97 16.47
N LYS A 254 1.97 -7.79 16.19
CA LYS A 254 1.96 -9.21 16.56
C LYS A 254 3.11 -10.01 15.94
N ALA A 255 3.44 -9.77 14.66
CA ALA A 255 4.58 -10.40 13.99
C ALA A 255 5.91 -10.03 14.68
N THR A 256 6.07 -8.75 15.04
CA THR A 256 7.21 -8.27 15.81
C THR A 256 7.28 -8.91 17.20
N HIS A 257 6.15 -9.04 17.91
CA HIS A 257 6.10 -9.76 19.19
C HIS A 257 6.55 -11.21 19.03
N ALA A 258 6.09 -11.90 17.98
CA ALA A 258 6.49 -13.28 17.70
C ALA A 258 7.99 -13.43 17.43
N LEU A 259 8.59 -12.52 16.65
CA LEU A 259 10.05 -12.51 16.43
C LEU A 259 10.82 -12.40 17.76
N ARG A 260 10.40 -11.47 18.62
CA ARG A 260 11.11 -11.15 19.88
C ARG A 260 10.94 -12.21 20.96
N LEU A 261 9.78 -12.84 21.03
CA LEU A 261 9.49 -13.86 22.04
C LEU A 261 9.95 -15.26 21.61
N SER A 262 10.09 -15.49 20.31
CA SER A 262 10.44 -16.81 19.78
C SER A 262 11.87 -17.22 20.14
N PRO A 263 12.07 -18.41 20.74
CA PRO A 263 13.41 -18.96 20.93
C PRO A 263 14.09 -19.37 19.63
N HIS A 264 13.36 -19.43 18.51
CA HIS A 264 13.92 -19.74 17.19
C HIS A 264 14.43 -18.49 16.48
N TYR A 265 13.68 -17.38 16.56
CA TYR A 265 14.00 -16.14 15.84
C TYR A 265 14.79 -15.13 16.69
N ASN A 266 14.67 -15.18 18.03
CA ASN A 266 15.44 -14.33 18.94
C ASN A 266 16.75 -15.03 19.41
N THR A 267 17.43 -15.74 18.50
CA THR A 267 18.70 -16.43 18.82
C THR A 267 19.92 -15.55 18.64
N GLU A 268 19.81 -14.53 17.80
CA GLU A 268 20.88 -13.59 17.47
C GLU A 268 20.41 -12.15 17.72
N LYS A 269 21.36 -11.22 17.71
CA LYS A 269 21.03 -9.80 17.84
C LYS A 269 20.35 -9.36 16.55
N PHE A 270 19.13 -8.81 16.66
CA PHE A 270 18.48 -8.10 15.57
C PHE A 270 19.40 -7.03 14.98
N VAL A 271 19.45 -6.99 13.65
CA VAL A 271 20.14 -5.97 12.86
C VAL A 271 19.08 -5.10 12.19
N TRP A 272 19.43 -3.85 11.89
CA TRP A 272 18.63 -2.93 11.11
C TRP A 272 19.59 -2.29 10.12
N ASP A 273 19.81 -2.94 8.98
CA ASP A 273 20.91 -2.56 8.08
C ASP A 273 20.47 -1.53 7.04
N GLN A 274 20.51 -0.26 7.46
CA GLN A 274 20.57 0.91 6.57
C GLN A 274 21.47 1.97 7.19
N ASP A 275 22.74 1.64 7.46
CA ASP A 275 23.72 2.46 8.18
C ASP A 275 23.24 2.91 9.60
N ASP A 276 24.15 3.00 10.58
CA ASP A 276 23.80 3.47 11.95
C ASP A 276 23.14 4.87 11.97
N ASN A 277 23.25 5.62 10.87
CA ASN A 277 22.71 6.97 10.65
C ASN A 277 21.92 7.08 9.33
N GLY A 278 21.19 6.04 8.92
CA GLY A 278 20.31 6.07 7.74
C GLY A 278 19.50 7.37 7.66
N GLN A 279 19.38 7.92 6.44
CA GLN A 279 18.61 9.15 6.21
C GLN A 279 17.12 8.90 6.49
N TRP A 280 16.35 9.95 6.75
CA TRP A 280 14.89 9.86 6.90
C TRP A 280 14.34 8.95 8.01
N GLY A 281 15.14 8.65 9.04
CA GLY A 281 14.68 7.78 10.13
C GLY A 281 14.93 6.30 9.87
N GLU A 282 15.72 5.94 8.86
CA GLU A 282 15.95 4.54 8.45
C GLU A 282 17.04 3.84 9.26
N GLY A 283 17.85 4.58 10.03
CA GLY A 283 18.93 4.03 10.84
C GLY A 283 18.52 3.70 12.29
N TRP A 284 19.27 2.80 12.93
CA TRP A 284 19.01 2.39 14.32
C TRP A 284 19.01 3.56 15.32
N ASN A 285 19.90 4.53 15.13
CA ASN A 285 20.01 5.71 15.98
C ASN A 285 19.34 6.95 15.39
N SER A 286 18.64 6.81 14.26
CA SER A 286 17.95 7.94 13.64
C SER A 286 16.78 8.38 14.53
N SER A 287 16.61 9.70 14.67
CA SER A 287 15.51 10.30 15.42
C SER A 287 14.18 10.01 14.72
N THR A 288 13.17 9.69 15.52
CA THR A 288 11.79 9.53 15.06
C THR A 288 10.97 10.78 15.38
N LEU A 289 9.71 10.81 14.94
CA LEU A 289 8.76 11.87 15.30
C LEU A 289 8.18 11.69 16.71
N PHE A 290 8.34 10.50 17.31
CA PHE A 290 7.76 10.18 18.60
C PHE A 290 8.59 10.74 19.74
N LYS A 291 7.92 11.23 20.79
CA LYS A 291 8.54 11.71 22.01
C LYS A 291 8.27 10.76 23.16
N TYR A 292 9.13 10.80 24.16
CA TYR A 292 8.92 10.01 25.38
C TYR A 292 7.56 10.30 26.03
N THR A 293 7.13 11.58 26.01
CA THR A 293 5.83 12.01 26.55
C THR A 293 4.63 11.40 25.85
N ASP A 294 4.79 10.90 24.62
CA ASP A 294 3.68 10.29 23.86
C ASP A 294 3.29 8.92 24.41
N PHE A 295 4.18 8.31 25.21
CA PHE A 295 4.00 6.99 25.81
C PHE A 295 3.76 7.05 27.33
N GLU A 296 3.66 8.24 27.93
CA GLU A 296 3.28 8.40 29.34
C GLU A 296 1.81 7.97 29.57
N PRO A 297 1.49 7.30 30.69
CA PRO A 297 2.35 6.94 31.82
C PRO A 297 3.05 5.57 31.67
N TYR A 298 2.95 4.92 30.51
CA TYR A 298 3.31 3.52 30.31
C TYR A 298 4.82 3.28 30.28
N VAL A 299 5.61 4.31 29.98
CA VAL A 299 7.08 4.30 29.95
C VAL A 299 7.79 3.97 31.28
N GLY A 300 7.08 4.00 32.41
CA GLY A 300 7.66 3.67 33.72
C GLY A 300 8.86 4.57 34.10
N ASN A 301 9.96 3.95 34.54
CA ASN A 301 11.18 4.65 34.98
C ASN A 301 12.23 4.87 33.87
N HIS A 302 11.88 4.63 32.60
CA HIS A 302 12.82 4.70 31.48
C HIS A 302 13.14 6.15 31.07
N HIS A 303 13.85 6.92 31.91
CA HIS A 303 14.24 8.28 31.54
C HIS A 303 15.32 8.30 30.44
N ILE A 304 14.93 8.65 29.22
CA ILE A 304 15.86 8.92 28.11
C ILE A 304 16.26 10.41 28.19
N SER A 305 17.55 10.66 28.37
CA SER A 305 18.11 11.96 28.79
C SER A 305 18.39 12.96 27.68
N ASP A 306 17.70 12.85 26.55
CA ASP A 306 17.86 13.70 25.39
C ASP A 306 17.07 15.01 25.61
N SER A 307 17.74 16.16 25.43
CA SER A 307 17.21 17.49 25.71
C SER A 307 16.31 18.10 24.62
N GLU A 308 16.05 17.39 23.52
CA GLU A 308 15.08 17.78 22.46
C GLU A 308 13.89 16.80 22.33
N GLY A 309 13.95 15.63 22.99
CA GLY A 309 12.81 14.86 23.46
C GLY A 309 12.21 13.82 22.51
N THR A 310 12.78 13.63 21.31
CA THR A 310 12.34 12.59 20.36
C THR A 310 13.10 11.27 20.56
N LEU A 311 12.38 10.17 20.47
CA LEU A 311 12.91 8.80 20.57
C LEU A 311 13.65 8.43 19.28
N THR A 312 14.70 7.62 19.39
CA THR A 312 15.29 6.92 18.23
C THR A 312 14.58 5.60 17.96
N ASN A 313 14.83 4.98 16.80
CA ASN A 313 14.35 3.62 16.53
C ASN A 313 14.80 2.61 17.59
N ALA A 314 16.06 2.72 18.04
CA ALA A 314 16.58 1.91 19.14
C ALA A 314 15.78 2.10 20.45
N ASN A 315 15.38 3.34 20.74
CA ASN A 315 14.56 3.64 21.92
C ASN A 315 13.17 3.04 21.78
N LEU A 316 12.52 3.19 20.62
CA LEU A 316 11.21 2.60 20.34
C LEU A 316 11.26 1.07 20.39
N TRP A 317 12.28 0.44 19.79
CA TRP A 317 12.46 -1.00 19.83
C TRP A 317 12.57 -1.52 21.28
N SER A 318 13.32 -0.81 22.14
CA SER A 318 13.40 -1.15 23.55
C SER A 318 12.08 -0.90 24.29
N LEU A 319 11.37 0.17 23.96
CA LEU A 319 10.14 0.58 24.64
C LEU A 319 8.98 -0.36 24.31
N LEU A 320 8.89 -0.81 23.07
CA LEU A 320 7.85 -1.70 22.56
C LEU A 320 8.18 -3.18 22.80
N ALA A 321 8.97 -3.48 23.83
CA ALA A 321 9.34 -4.84 24.19
C ALA A 321 8.16 -5.62 24.77
N PRO A 322 7.77 -6.77 24.18
CA PRO A 322 6.64 -7.55 24.67
C PRO A 322 6.90 -8.22 26.02
N ASP A 323 8.17 -8.39 26.38
CA ASP A 323 8.64 -8.88 27.66
C ASP A 323 9.08 -7.75 28.62
N GLY A 324 8.90 -6.49 28.22
CA GLY A 324 9.19 -5.31 29.02
C GLY A 324 8.02 -4.87 29.92
N GLU A 325 8.28 -3.86 30.75
CA GLU A 325 7.25 -3.23 31.61
C GLU A 325 6.53 -2.05 30.93
N SER A 326 7.03 -1.62 29.76
CA SER A 326 6.65 -0.37 29.11
C SER A 326 5.38 -0.44 28.24
N ILE A 327 4.98 -1.65 27.82
CA ILE A 327 3.72 -1.87 27.11
C ILE A 327 2.78 -2.71 27.97
N GLY A 328 1.54 -2.24 28.12
CA GLY A 328 0.54 -2.88 28.99
C GLY A 328 -0.17 -4.09 28.39
N TYR A 329 0.34 -4.64 27.28
CA TYR A 329 -0.30 -5.73 26.55
C TYR A 329 0.71 -6.67 25.90
N ILE A 330 0.25 -7.90 25.64
CA ILE A 330 0.95 -8.93 24.88
C ILE A 330 -0.09 -9.75 24.12
N TYR A 331 0.20 -10.18 22.90
CA TYR A 331 -0.67 -11.10 22.16
C TYR A 331 -0.56 -12.52 22.74
N ASP A 332 -1.69 -13.16 22.98
CA ASP A 332 -1.80 -14.51 23.52
C ASP A 332 -1.89 -15.60 22.43
N GLN A 333 -2.10 -15.21 21.18
CA GLN A 333 -2.29 -16.13 20.03
C GLN A 333 -1.16 -16.01 18.98
N LEU A 334 0.10 -16.19 19.36
CA LEU A 334 1.23 -16.06 18.41
C LEU A 334 1.31 -17.18 17.36
N THR A 335 0.46 -18.21 17.46
CA THR A 335 0.44 -19.37 16.55
C THR A 335 -0.68 -19.32 15.51
N GLU A 336 -1.53 -18.29 15.55
CA GLU A 336 -2.71 -18.16 14.69
C GLU A 336 -2.61 -16.91 13.81
N TRP A 337 -2.55 -17.08 12.49
CA TRP A 337 -2.41 -16.00 11.51
C TRP A 337 -3.60 -16.03 10.56
N GLY A 338 -4.73 -15.45 11.00
CA GLY A 338 -6.00 -15.52 10.30
C GLY A 338 -6.57 -16.94 10.30
N ARG A 339 -6.59 -17.60 9.13
CA ARG A 339 -6.98 -19.02 9.01
C ARG A 339 -5.79 -19.98 9.08
N CYS A 340 -4.59 -19.48 9.29
CA CYS A 340 -3.40 -20.31 9.39
C CYS A 340 -3.05 -20.66 10.83
N HIS A 341 -2.61 -21.91 11.03
CA HIS A 341 -1.81 -22.31 12.17
C HIS A 341 -0.33 -22.40 11.76
N PHE A 342 0.47 -21.45 12.24
CA PHE A 342 1.93 -21.42 12.08
C PHE A 342 2.50 -21.03 13.43
N ASP A 343 3.32 -21.89 14.02
CA ASP A 343 3.90 -21.66 15.33
C ASP A 343 5.35 -21.12 15.21
N PRO A 344 5.56 -19.80 15.28
CA PRO A 344 6.89 -19.22 15.26
C PRO A 344 7.68 -19.51 16.54
N MET A 345 7.06 -20.06 17.59
CA MET A 345 7.70 -20.35 18.87
C MET A 345 8.36 -21.72 18.90
N MET A 346 8.06 -22.58 17.93
CA MET A 346 8.69 -23.90 17.82
C MET A 346 10.10 -23.79 17.26
N THR A 347 11.05 -24.45 17.91
CA THR A 347 12.38 -24.69 17.35
C THR A 347 12.29 -25.77 16.27
N PRO A 348 12.88 -25.59 15.08
CA PRO A 348 12.96 -26.64 14.07
C PRO A 348 13.67 -27.87 14.68
N SER A 349 13.04 -29.03 14.56
CA SER A 349 13.54 -30.31 15.08
C SER A 349 14.76 -30.83 14.33
#